data_AF-A0A2K3IZ27-F1
#
_entry.id   AF-A0A2K3IZ27-F1
#
_cell.length_a   1.000
_cell.length_b   1.000
_cell.length_c   1.000
_cell.angle_alpha   90.00
_cell.angle_beta   90.00
_cell.angle_gamma   90.00
#
_symmetry.space_group_name_H-M   'P 1'
#
loop_
_entity.id
_entity.type
_entity.pdbx_description
1 polymer ?
#
loop_
_entity_poly.entity_id
_entity_poly.type
_entity_poly.pdbx_seq_one_letter_code
_entity_poly.pdbx_strand_id
1 'polypeptide(L)'
;MSEVQNNFEMRRFEFKLQKRYTILSILFLLLGIILFLWVVMVYSGILFWDYDHNWAVLNLEEWVIVASIMIAIFIIIQLILYKRFSVAQYKTKAADKPDHDFIDDKRVINYTYPKGMEGGIFSKTYLNIDEKTILRLRTLMIPPEDLWGEKKSKNKSK
;
A
#
# COMPACT_ATOMS: atom_id res chain seq x y z
N MET A 1 -21.77 9.34 1.78
CA MET A 1 -21.43 8.33 2.81
C MET A 1 -20.92 7.00 2.24
N SER A 2 -21.38 6.54 1.06
CA SER A 2 -20.99 5.24 0.48
C SER A 2 -19.56 5.15 -0.08
N GLU A 3 -19.03 6.20 -0.70
CA GLU A 3 -17.68 6.16 -1.32
C GLU A 3 -16.54 6.12 -0.30
N VAL A 4 -16.66 6.85 0.80
CA VAL A 4 -15.64 6.87 1.87
C VAL A 4 -15.55 5.49 2.54
N GLN A 5 -16.70 4.83 2.74
CA GLN A 5 -16.75 3.50 3.33
C GLN A 5 -16.18 2.42 2.41
N ASN A 6 -16.50 2.46 1.11
CA ASN A 6 -15.91 1.56 0.11
C ASN A 6 -14.38 1.72 -0.01
N ASN A 7 -13.87 2.95 0.08
CA ASN A 7 -12.44 3.22 0.05
C ASN A 7 -11.71 2.70 1.30
N PHE A 8 -12.34 2.78 2.47
CA PHE A 8 -11.78 2.21 3.71
C PHE A 8 -11.74 0.68 3.66
N GLU A 9 -12.78 0.03 3.15
CA GLU A 9 -12.80 -1.42 2.99
C GLU A 9 -11.77 -1.91 1.98
N MET A 10 -11.65 -1.24 0.81
CA MET A 10 -10.61 -1.53 -0.17
C MET A 10 -9.21 -1.43 0.42
N ARG A 11 -8.87 -0.34 1.13
CA ARG A 11 -7.57 -0.20 1.81
C ARG A 11 -7.34 -1.30 2.84
N ARG A 12 -8.37 -1.68 3.62
CA ARG A 12 -8.26 -2.75 4.62
C ARG A 12 -7.99 -4.11 3.99
N PHE A 13 -8.60 -4.40 2.84
CA PHE A 13 -8.31 -5.59 2.05
C PHE A 13 -6.88 -5.58 1.52
N GLU A 14 -6.42 -4.46 0.98
CA GLU A 14 -5.04 -4.30 0.48
C GLU A 14 -4.00 -4.54 1.59
N PHE A 15 -4.19 -3.97 2.79
CA PHE A 15 -3.31 -4.21 3.93
C PHE A 15 -3.28 -5.68 4.38
N LYS A 16 -4.44 -6.36 4.38
CA LYS A 16 -4.51 -7.80 4.72
C LYS A 16 -3.80 -8.67 3.68
N LEU A 17 -3.97 -8.35 2.39
CA LEU A 17 -3.25 -9.02 1.30
C LEU A 17 -1.74 -8.80 1.40
N GLN A 18 -1.31 -7.57 1.70
CA GLN A 18 0.09 -7.22 1.86
C GLN A 18 0.76 -8.03 2.99
N LYS A 19 0.12 -8.09 4.18
CA LYS A 19 0.68 -8.85 5.31
C LYS A 19 0.80 -10.34 5.00
N ARG A 20 -0.22 -10.94 4.38
CA ARG A 20 -0.19 -12.35 3.95
C ARG A 20 0.91 -12.59 2.92
N TYR A 21 1.10 -11.66 1.99
CA TYR A 21 2.13 -11.80 0.97
C TYR A 21 3.55 -11.63 1.51
N THR A 22 3.82 -10.70 2.43
CA THR A 22 5.13 -10.60 3.09
C THR A 22 5.49 -11.92 3.78
N ILE A 23 4.52 -12.54 4.47
CA ILE A 23 4.70 -13.85 5.10
C ILE A 23 4.98 -14.93 4.07
N LEU A 24 4.22 -14.98 2.97
CA LEU A 24 4.45 -15.94 1.88
C LEU A 24 5.82 -15.75 1.22
N SER A 25 6.24 -14.51 0.96
CA SER A 25 7.55 -14.21 0.37
C SER A 25 8.70 -14.63 1.29
N ILE A 26 8.57 -14.44 2.60
CA ILE A 26 9.56 -14.90 3.59
C ILE A 26 9.60 -16.43 3.61
N LEU A 27 8.44 -17.08 3.60
CA LEU A 27 8.33 -18.54 3.61
C LEU A 27 8.95 -19.15 2.35
N PHE A 28 8.69 -18.57 1.17
CA PHE A 28 9.33 -18.98 -0.08
C PHE A 28 10.84 -18.76 -0.09
N LEU A 29 11.33 -17.66 0.50
CA LEU A 29 12.77 -17.40 0.61
C LEU A 29 13.44 -18.46 1.50
N LEU A 30 12.84 -18.78 2.64
CA LEU A 30 13.30 -19.87 3.51
C LEU A 30 13.30 -21.21 2.78
N LEU A 31 12.22 -21.52 2.05
CA LEU A 31 12.13 -22.73 1.24
C LEU A 31 13.22 -22.79 0.17
N GLY A 32 13.52 -21.66 -0.48
CA GLY A 32 14.61 -21.54 -1.45
C GLY A 32 15.99 -21.78 -0.86
N ILE A 33 16.27 -21.25 0.34
CA ILE A 33 17.54 -21.49 1.06
C ILE A 33 17.67 -22.97 1.40
N ILE A 34 16.61 -23.59 1.92
CA ILE A 34 16.59 -25.01 2.25
C ILE A 34 16.83 -25.86 1.00
N LEU A 35 16.17 -25.54 -0.11
CA LEU A 35 16.35 -26.26 -1.37
C LEU A 35 17.78 -26.08 -1.91
N PHE A 36 18.33 -24.87 -1.83
CA PHE A 36 19.71 -24.61 -2.25
C PHE A 36 20.72 -25.42 -1.43
N LEU A 37 20.57 -25.42 -0.10
CA LEU A 37 21.39 -26.23 0.79
C LEU A 37 21.26 -27.73 0.48
N TRP A 38 20.05 -28.18 0.15
CA TRP A 38 19.80 -29.56 -0.27
C TRP A 38 20.56 -29.90 -1.55
N VAL A 39 20.46 -29.08 -2.60
CA VAL A 39 21.19 -29.31 -3.87
C VAL A 39 22.70 -29.34 -3.64
N VAL A 40 23.24 -28.46 -2.78
CA VAL A 40 24.66 -28.46 -2.41
C VAL A 40 25.04 -29.75 -1.67
N MET A 41 24.17 -30.26 -0.80
CA MET A 41 24.38 -31.54 -0.11
C MET A 41 24.36 -32.72 -1.09
N VAL A 42 23.43 -32.73 -2.06
CA VAL A 42 23.38 -33.75 -3.12
C VAL A 42 24.68 -33.75 -3.93
N TYR A 43 25.14 -32.56 -4.32
CA TYR A 43 26.39 -32.38 -5.06
C TYR A 43 27.62 -32.83 -4.27
N SER A 44 27.70 -32.47 -2.98
CA SER A 44 28.83 -32.86 -2.13
C SER A 44 28.84 -34.35 -1.82
N GLY A 45 27.67 -34.98 -1.69
CA GLY A 45 27.56 -36.44 -1.51
C GLY A 45 28.15 -37.22 -2.68
N ILE A 46 27.93 -36.75 -3.91
CA ILE A 46 28.51 -37.37 -5.11
C ILE A 46 30.03 -37.16 -5.14
N LEU A 47 30.52 -35.96 -4.85
CA LEU A 47 31.95 -35.64 -4.97
C LEU A 47 32.84 -36.20 -3.86
N PHE A 48 32.38 -36.15 -2.61
CA PHE A 48 33.24 -36.47 -1.45
C PHE A 48 32.97 -37.86 -0.87
N TRP A 49 31.75 -38.37 -1.01
CA TRP A 49 31.33 -39.66 -0.45
C TRP A 49 31.17 -40.77 -1.48
N ASP A 50 31.38 -40.46 -2.76
CA ASP A 50 31.25 -41.41 -3.87
C ASP A 50 29.86 -42.07 -3.91
N TYR A 51 28.84 -41.31 -3.49
CA TYR A 51 27.46 -41.77 -3.58
C TYR A 51 27.02 -41.82 -5.04
N ASP A 52 26.25 -42.88 -5.37
CA ASP A 52 25.69 -43.05 -6.70
C ASP A 52 24.81 -41.86 -7.09
N HIS A 53 24.73 -41.53 -8.37
CA HIS A 53 24.10 -40.28 -8.85
C HIS A 53 22.62 -40.14 -8.46
N ASN A 54 21.95 -41.27 -8.19
CA ASN A 54 20.56 -41.35 -7.76
C ASN A 54 20.35 -41.46 -6.24
N TRP A 55 21.40 -41.30 -5.42
CA TRP A 55 21.31 -41.53 -3.97
C TRP A 55 20.27 -40.64 -3.27
N ALA A 56 20.01 -39.46 -3.83
CA ALA A 56 19.07 -38.48 -3.32
C ALA A 56 17.68 -38.55 -3.98
N VAL A 57 17.24 -39.76 -4.36
CA VAL A 57 15.98 -40.08 -5.08
C VAL A 57 15.97 -39.62 -6.54
N LEU A 58 16.43 -38.39 -6.79
CA LEU A 58 16.58 -37.78 -8.10
C LEU A 58 18.06 -37.55 -8.41
N ASN A 59 18.39 -37.51 -9.69
CA ASN A 59 19.72 -37.10 -10.13
C ASN A 59 20.00 -35.63 -9.81
N LEU A 60 21.28 -35.27 -9.74
CA LEU A 60 21.71 -33.88 -9.57
C LEU A 60 21.05 -32.95 -10.61
N GLU A 61 21.02 -33.38 -11.88
CA GLU A 61 20.42 -32.61 -12.97
C GLU A 61 18.92 -32.34 -12.73
N GLU A 62 18.19 -33.35 -12.27
CA GLU A 62 16.76 -33.25 -11.96
C GLU A 62 16.53 -32.31 -10.76
N TRP A 63 17.36 -32.39 -9.72
CA TRP A 63 17.31 -31.47 -8.59
C TRP A 63 17.57 -30.02 -9.00
N VAL A 64 18.50 -29.79 -9.92
CA VAL A 64 18.78 -28.45 -10.49
C VAL A 64 17.59 -27.96 -11.33
N ILE A 65 16.95 -28.84 -12.11
CA ILE A 65 15.74 -28.50 -12.87
C ILE A 65 14.60 -28.10 -11.93
N VAL A 66 14.35 -28.88 -10.88
CA VAL A 66 13.31 -28.58 -9.88
C VAL A 66 13.56 -27.23 -9.21
N ALA A 67 14.81 -26.96 -8.82
CA ALA A 67 15.19 -25.67 -8.24
C ALA A 67 14.97 -24.52 -9.22
N SER A 68 15.32 -24.70 -10.48
CA SER A 68 15.12 -23.69 -11.54
C SER A 68 13.64 -23.37 -11.76
N ILE A 69 12.78 -24.40 -11.85
CA ILE A 69 11.33 -24.23 -12.02
C ILE A 69 10.73 -23.48 -10.82
N MET A 70 11.13 -23.84 -9.60
CA MET A 70 10.63 -23.20 -8.39
C MET A 70 11.01 -21.70 -8.34
N ILE A 71 12.25 -21.38 -8.70
CA ILE A 71 12.74 -19.99 -8.79
C ILE A 71 11.99 -19.22 -9.88
N ALA A 72 11.75 -19.83 -11.05
CA ALA A 72 11.02 -19.18 -12.13
C ALA A 72 9.57 -18.80 -11.71
N ILE A 73 8.85 -19.72 -11.06
CA ILE A 73 7.51 -19.46 -10.52
C ILE A 73 7.56 -18.29 -9.52
N PHE A 74 8.57 -18.28 -8.65
CA PHE A 74 8.75 -17.22 -7.68
C PHE A 74 8.92 -15.84 -8.34
N ILE A 75 9.77 -15.75 -9.36
CA ILE A 75 10.00 -14.51 -10.12
C ILE A 75 8.69 -14.00 -10.74
N ILE A 76 7.89 -14.89 -11.34
CA ILE A 76 6.60 -14.52 -11.94
C ILE A 76 5.65 -13.94 -10.90
N ILE A 77 5.52 -14.59 -9.73
CA ILE A 77 4.68 -14.11 -8.63
C ILE A 77 5.16 -12.73 -8.15
N GLN A 78 6.48 -12.55 -8.00
CA GLN A 78 7.09 -11.28 -7.60
C GLN A 78 6.74 -10.16 -8.58
N LEU A 79 6.83 -10.43 -9.89
CA LEU A 79 6.56 -9.44 -10.95
C LEU A 79 5.10 -9.01 -10.98
N ILE A 80 4.15 -9.95 -10.88
CA ILE A 80 2.71 -9.65 -10.85
C ILE A 80 2.39 -8.71 -9.68
N LEU A 81 3.01 -8.94 -8.54
CA LEU A 81 2.75 -8.19 -7.32
C LEU A 81 3.47 -6.85 -7.28
N TYR A 82 4.69 -6.78 -7.80
CA TYR A 82 5.41 -5.52 -7.98
C TYR A 82 4.59 -4.54 -8.82
N LYS A 83 4.02 -5.00 -9.95
CA LYS A 83 3.14 -4.18 -10.78
C LYS A 83 1.93 -3.66 -10.01
N ARG A 84 1.25 -4.53 -9.26
CA ARG A 84 0.06 -4.16 -8.49
C ARG A 84 0.37 -3.16 -7.36
N PHE A 85 1.50 -3.33 -6.70
CA PHE A 85 1.95 -2.45 -5.62
C PHE A 85 2.42 -1.08 -6.12
N SER A 86 3.17 -1.04 -7.22
CA SER A 86 3.65 0.21 -7.82
C SER A 86 2.48 1.12 -8.21
N VAL A 87 1.41 0.55 -8.76
CA VAL A 87 0.18 1.27 -9.10
C VAL A 87 -0.55 1.79 -7.85
N ALA A 88 -0.62 0.98 -6.78
CA ALA A 88 -1.27 1.38 -5.53
C ALA A 88 -0.51 2.51 -4.79
N GLN A 89 0.83 2.44 -4.75
CA GLN A 89 1.67 3.51 -4.20
C GLN A 89 1.60 4.81 -4.99
N TYR A 90 1.47 4.73 -6.32
CA TYR A 90 1.29 5.92 -7.15
C TYR A 90 -0.04 6.62 -6.82
N LYS A 91 -1.12 5.85 -6.64
CA LYS A 91 -2.43 6.40 -6.27
C LYS A 91 -2.46 7.01 -4.86
N THR A 92 -1.80 6.41 -3.87
CA THR A 92 -1.74 6.98 -2.52
C THR A 92 -0.85 8.22 -2.46
N LYS A 93 0.29 8.25 -3.16
CA LYS A 93 1.13 9.46 -3.28
C LYS A 93 0.47 10.58 -4.08
N ALA A 94 -0.42 10.25 -5.01
CA ALA A 94 -1.23 11.24 -5.74
C ALA A 94 -2.36 11.80 -4.86
N ALA A 95 -2.98 10.97 -4.01
CA ALA A 95 -4.07 11.38 -3.11
C ALA A 95 -3.60 12.17 -1.87
N ASP A 96 -2.33 12.06 -1.49
CA ASP A 96 -1.73 12.76 -0.34
C ASP A 96 -1.03 14.08 -0.73
N LYS A 97 -1.06 14.45 -2.01
CA LYS A 97 -0.69 15.80 -2.44
C LYS A 97 -1.92 16.68 -2.23
N PRO A 98 -1.85 17.75 -1.40
CA PRO A 98 -2.96 18.70 -1.31
C PRO A 98 -3.23 19.23 -2.70
N ASP A 99 -4.49 19.21 -3.15
CA ASP A 99 -4.93 19.74 -4.45
C ASP A 99 -4.21 21.07 -4.69
N HIS A 100 -3.30 21.07 -5.68
CA HIS A 100 -2.49 22.23 -5.98
C HIS A 100 -3.36 23.21 -6.77
N ASP A 101 -4.19 23.95 -6.04
CA ASP A 101 -4.68 25.23 -6.54
C ASP A 101 -3.45 26.14 -6.73
N PHE A 102 -3.25 26.63 -7.95
CA PHE A 102 -2.30 27.71 -8.21
C PHE A 102 -3.08 29.01 -8.23
N ILE A 103 -2.61 30.02 -7.48
CA ILE A 103 -3.07 31.41 -7.58
C ILE A 103 -1.84 32.24 -7.95
N ASP A 104 -1.90 32.96 -9.06
CA ASP A 104 -0.82 33.83 -9.56
C ASP A 104 0.55 33.11 -9.64
N ASP A 105 0.59 31.91 -10.22
CA ASP A 105 1.78 31.03 -10.32
C ASP A 105 2.41 30.61 -8.98
N LYS A 106 1.74 30.89 -7.85
CA LYS A 106 2.17 30.47 -6.52
C LYS A 106 1.37 29.26 -6.05
N ARG A 107 2.07 28.33 -5.41
CA ARG A 107 1.51 27.09 -4.87
C ARG A 107 0.66 27.42 -3.65
N VAL A 108 -0.64 27.06 -3.68
CA VAL A 108 -1.52 27.29 -2.55
C VAL A 108 -1.59 26.04 -1.67
N ILE A 109 -1.25 26.19 -0.40
CA ILE A 109 -1.42 25.15 0.63
C ILE A 109 -2.73 25.44 1.36
N ASN A 110 -3.71 24.54 1.25
CA ASN A 110 -4.99 24.68 1.93
C ASN A 110 -4.91 24.08 3.35
N TYR A 111 -5.18 24.89 4.38
CA TYR A 111 -5.31 24.41 5.76
C TYR A 111 -6.67 24.81 6.34
N THR A 112 -7.50 23.82 6.68
CA THR A 112 -8.85 24.06 7.23
C THR A 112 -8.88 23.75 8.73
N TYR A 113 -9.39 24.69 9.52
CA TYR A 113 -9.58 24.58 10.96
C TYR A 113 -11.03 24.92 11.36
N PRO A 114 -11.72 24.07 12.15
CA PRO A 114 -11.28 22.77 12.66
C PRO A 114 -11.30 21.66 11.59
N LYS A 115 -10.49 20.61 11.79
CA LYS A 115 -10.32 19.51 10.82
C LYS A 115 -11.60 18.66 10.73
N GLY A 116 -12.03 18.34 9.50
CA GLY A 116 -13.13 17.41 9.24
C GLY A 116 -14.54 18.03 9.23
N MET A 117 -14.66 19.36 9.28
CA MET A 117 -15.94 20.06 9.14
C MET A 117 -16.22 20.38 7.65
N GLU A 118 -17.37 19.95 7.15
CA GLU A 118 -17.85 20.25 5.79
C GLU A 118 -19.17 21.03 5.85
N GLY A 119 -19.45 21.90 4.88
CA GLY A 119 -20.75 22.58 4.76
C GLY A 119 -20.97 23.85 5.60
N GLY A 120 -19.97 24.28 6.40
CA GLY A 120 -19.99 25.57 7.10
C GLY A 120 -19.51 26.76 6.27
N ILE A 121 -19.72 27.98 6.74
CA ILE A 121 -19.09 29.19 6.15
C ILE A 121 -17.71 29.37 6.76
N PHE A 122 -16.70 29.39 5.90
CA PHE A 122 -15.29 29.56 6.28
C PHE A 122 -14.78 30.92 5.83
N SER A 123 -14.10 31.63 6.73
CA SER A 123 -13.23 32.74 6.35
C SER A 123 -11.98 32.19 5.69
N LYS A 124 -11.56 32.82 4.57
CA LYS A 124 -10.32 32.48 3.86
C LYS A 124 -9.30 33.59 4.11
N THR A 125 -8.23 33.25 4.81
CA THR A 125 -7.08 34.14 5.00
C THR A 125 -5.92 33.63 4.15
N TYR A 126 -5.32 34.52 3.36
CA TYR A 126 -4.17 34.20 2.51
C TYR A 126 -2.92 34.78 3.16
N LEU A 127 -1.96 33.91 3.46
CA LEU A 127 -0.67 34.25 4.07
C LEU A 127 0.42 33.86 3.08
N ASN A 128 1.23 34.82 2.64
CA ASN A 128 2.41 34.52 1.85
C ASN A 128 3.47 33.92 2.78
N ILE A 129 3.85 32.67 2.55
CA ILE A 129 4.96 32.03 3.27
C ILE A 129 6.27 32.38 2.58
N ASP A 130 6.31 32.23 1.26
CA ASP A 130 7.49 32.46 0.43
C ASP A 130 7.11 33.13 -0.90
N GLU A 131 8.11 33.50 -1.71
CA GLU A 131 7.93 34.07 -3.05
C GLU A 131 7.07 33.18 -3.97
N LYS A 132 7.03 31.87 -3.72
CA LYS A 132 6.34 30.87 -4.54
C LYS A 132 5.21 30.12 -3.81
N THR A 133 4.93 30.45 -2.55
CA THR A 133 4.00 29.65 -1.72
C THR A 133 3.04 30.55 -0.93
N ILE A 134 1.73 30.27 -1.07
CA ILE A 134 0.67 30.93 -0.32
C ILE A 134 -0.03 29.89 0.57
N LEU A 135 -0.15 30.18 1.86
CA LEU A 135 -1.01 29.43 2.77
C LEU A 135 -2.41 30.01 2.74
N ARG A 136 -3.40 29.20 2.37
CA ARG A 136 -4.81 29.52 2.49
C ARG A 136 -5.35 28.88 3.77
N LEU A 137 -5.48 29.71 4.80
CA LEU A 137 -6.12 29.33 6.06
C LEU A 137 -7.63 29.46 5.92
N ARG A 138 -8.36 28.35 6.11
CA ARG A 138 -9.83 28.31 6.13
C ARG A 138 -10.29 28.14 7.58
N THR A 139 -10.75 29.21 8.19
CA THR A 139 -11.26 29.19 9.56
C THR A 139 -12.78 29.15 9.54
N LEU A 140 -13.38 28.18 10.21
CA LEU A 140 -14.83 28.10 10.35
C LEU A 140 -15.35 29.34 11.09
N MET A 141 -16.25 30.08 10.44
CA MET A 141 -16.94 31.22 11.06
C MET A 141 -18.34 30.86 11.49
N ILE A 142 -19.08 30.15 10.63
CA ILE A 142 -20.44 29.72 10.94
C ILE A 142 -20.51 28.21 10.74
N PRO A 143 -20.83 27.44 11.80
CA PRO A 143 -21.01 26.00 11.72
C PRO A 143 -22.12 25.63 10.72
N PRO A 144 -22.04 24.47 10.05
CA PRO A 144 -23.10 23.98 9.19
C PRO A 144 -24.45 23.84 9.94
N GLU A 145 -24.43 23.53 11.23
CA GLU A 145 -25.62 23.35 12.06
C GLU A 145 -26.47 24.64 12.14
N ASP A 146 -25.81 25.80 12.20
CA ASP A 146 -26.44 27.12 12.26
C ASP A 146 -26.95 27.61 10.91
N LEU A 147 -26.41 27.08 9.80
CA LEU A 147 -26.75 27.47 8.43
C LEU A 147 -27.89 26.64 7.86
N TRP A 148 -27.87 25.34 8.14
CA TRP A 148 -28.80 24.38 7.54
C TRP A 148 -29.96 24.03 8.46
N GLY A 149 -29.93 24.52 9.72
CA GLY A 149 -30.96 24.33 10.73
C GLY A 149 -31.04 22.88 11.22
N GLU A 150 -31.25 22.70 12.51
CA GLU A 150 -31.59 21.38 13.05
C GLU A 150 -32.79 20.80 12.29
N LYS A 151 -32.59 19.70 11.57
CA LYS A 151 -33.67 18.73 11.40
C LYS A 151 -33.99 18.23 12.80
N LYS A 152 -34.90 18.92 13.50
CA LYS A 152 -35.55 18.43 14.71
C LYS A 152 -36.04 17.02 14.40
N SER A 153 -35.33 16.01 14.91
CA SER A 153 -35.87 14.67 15.01
C SER A 153 -37.03 14.75 15.99
N LYS A 154 -38.23 15.06 15.48
CA LYS A 154 -39.46 14.69 16.15
C LYS A 154 -39.46 13.18 16.25
N ASN A 155 -39.02 12.63 17.38
CA ASN A 155 -39.53 11.37 17.87
C ASN A 155 -39.80 11.46 19.37
N LYS A 156 -41.04 11.91 19.62
CA LYS A 156 -42.00 11.51 20.66
C LYS A 156 -41.44 10.99 21.98
N SER A 157 -41.58 11.84 22.99
CA SER A 157 -42.08 11.45 24.31
C SER A 157 -43.42 10.72 24.17
N LYS A 158 -43.46 9.46 24.59
CA LYS A 158 -44.36 8.94 25.64
C LYS A 158 -43.96 7.53 26.00
#